data_AF-A0A7C1FPH8-F1
#
_entry.id   AF-A0A7C1FPH8-F1
#
_cell.length_a   1.000
_cell.length_b   1.000
_cell.length_c   1.000
_cell.angle_alpha   90.00
_cell.angle_beta   90.00
_cell.angle_gamma   90.00
#
_symmetry.space_group_name_H-M   'P 1'
#
loop_
_entity.id
_entity.type
_entity.pdbx_description
1 polymer ?
#
loop_
_entity_poly.entity_id
_entity_poly.type
_entity_poly.pdbx_seq_one_letter_code
_entity_poly.pdbx_strand_id
1 'polypeptide(L)'
;TLNGHPIFLRGTLECCIFPLTGYPPTDVESWRRILRVCKAHGLNHMRFHSWCPPEAAFIAADEMGFYYQVECPVWANQGAAIGEGRSLDVWLFQEGWRILDAYGNHPSFLLMAYGNEPAGRFEEYLAEWVTYWRKRDPRHLYTGGAGWPIIEENQYHNTPIPRIQQWGAGLSSRINAQPPETITDYRAFVEQAGAPVISHEIGQWCVYPNFDEIAKYTGTLKPKNFEIFRDFLEANHMGDQAKDFLLASGKLQALCYKEEIESALRTPGFGGFQLLDLHDFPGQGTALVGVLDPFWEEKGYITAEQFRRFCNSTVPLARMQKRYWRTDETFQAKIQLFHFGPTPIVDAVLEWRFLSEDGTTQSGGKLFLPGRIEASSQPIVGEIRCALADFLPARKYTLILTLDAGEERFENDWDVWIFAPRLELPTLSQTVIASSIDEALHKLQSEGRALLLLNPAQVNTSSQIGFSSVFWNTAWTRGQPPHTLGILCNPAHPVFADFPTEYHSNWQWWELIHGAAAMQIDHLPPALRPLVQPIDTWFEARRLALLFEARLGSGRLMVCSMDLRTNLNERLVVRQFLYSVLRYMEGGAFAPPIAIEEAQLRSLVKM
;
A
#
# COMPACT_ATOMS: atom_id res chain seq x y z
N THR A 1 11.63 19.78 17.73
CA THR A 1 12.80 19.01 18.22
C THR A 1 12.47 18.50 19.61
N LEU A 2 13.15 17.44 20.08
CA LEU A 2 13.07 16.96 21.46
C LEU A 2 14.47 17.05 22.07
N ASN A 3 14.60 17.76 23.19
CA ASN A 3 15.89 18.02 23.84
C ASN A 3 16.97 18.58 22.87
N GLY A 4 16.57 19.45 21.94
CA GLY A 4 17.46 20.03 20.93
C GLY A 4 17.69 19.17 19.70
N HIS A 5 17.23 17.92 19.67
CA HIS A 5 17.41 17.01 18.54
C HIS A 5 16.17 16.97 17.63
N PRO A 6 16.30 17.10 16.30
CA PRO A 6 15.19 16.84 15.39
C PRO A 6 14.73 15.38 15.52
N ILE A 7 13.42 15.17 15.58
CA ILE A 7 12.82 13.84 15.59
C ILE A 7 11.99 13.68 14.34
N PHE A 8 11.82 12.43 13.92
CA PHE A 8 10.91 12.05 12.86
C PHE A 8 9.78 11.21 13.46
N LEU A 9 8.55 11.67 13.28
CA LEU A 9 7.36 11.01 13.82
C LEU A 9 6.89 9.93 12.85
N ARG A 10 7.09 8.66 13.23
CA ARG A 10 6.55 7.49 12.53
C ARG A 10 5.27 7.10 13.24
N GLY A 11 4.17 7.63 12.72
CA GLY A 11 2.88 7.64 13.38
C GLY A 11 1.92 6.59 12.85
N THR A 12 1.07 6.10 13.74
CA THR A 12 -0.22 5.50 13.37
C THR A 12 -1.37 6.34 13.93
N LEU A 13 -2.60 5.92 13.67
CA LEU A 13 -3.82 6.53 14.14
C LEU A 13 -4.51 5.62 15.16
N GLU A 14 -5.33 6.19 16.02
CA GLU A 14 -6.27 5.44 16.84
C GLU A 14 -7.63 6.18 16.82
N CYS A 15 -8.69 5.45 16.45
CA CYS A 15 -10.07 5.95 16.27
C CYS A 15 -11.08 5.38 17.29
N CYS A 16 -10.64 5.09 18.49
CA CYS A 16 -11.34 4.40 19.58
C CYS A 16 -11.84 3.01 19.17
N ILE A 17 -10.95 2.19 18.60
CA ILE A 17 -11.26 0.90 17.99
C ILE A 17 -11.09 -0.21 19.04
N PHE A 18 -12.15 -0.43 19.84
CA PHE A 18 -12.14 -1.46 20.89
C PHE A 18 -13.37 -2.37 20.80
N PRO A 19 -13.38 -3.36 19.88
CA PRO A 19 -14.59 -4.14 19.59
C PRO A 19 -15.14 -4.95 20.76
N LEU A 20 -14.29 -5.35 21.71
CA LEU A 20 -14.72 -6.15 22.86
C LEU A 20 -15.54 -5.34 23.87
N THR A 21 -15.12 -4.11 24.14
CA THR A 21 -15.68 -3.28 25.22
C THR A 21 -16.58 -2.18 24.68
N GLY A 22 -16.30 -1.65 23.49
CA GLY A 22 -16.92 -0.44 22.94
C GLY A 22 -16.36 0.86 23.53
N TYR A 23 -15.30 0.79 24.34
CA TYR A 23 -14.63 1.94 24.97
C TYR A 23 -13.14 1.62 25.20
N PRO A 24 -12.27 2.64 25.30
CA PRO A 24 -10.83 2.42 25.41
C PRO A 24 -10.44 1.83 26.78
N PRO A 25 -9.43 0.94 26.85
CA PRO A 25 -8.95 0.41 28.12
C PRO A 25 -8.54 1.52 29.07
N THR A 26 -8.87 1.36 30.35
CA THR A 26 -8.51 2.31 31.41
C THR A 26 -7.37 1.80 32.28
N ASP A 27 -6.76 0.67 31.91
CA ASP A 27 -5.58 0.10 32.56
C ASP A 27 -4.31 0.28 31.71
N VAL A 28 -3.17 0.49 32.38
CA VAL A 28 -1.88 0.79 31.74
C VAL A 28 -1.37 -0.39 30.89
N GLU A 29 -1.67 -1.63 31.30
CA GLU A 29 -1.08 -2.82 30.67
C GLU A 29 -1.65 -3.08 29.27
N SER A 30 -2.95 -2.84 29.09
CA SER A 30 -3.60 -2.85 27.78
C SER A 30 -2.92 -1.89 26.81
N TRP A 31 -2.58 -0.67 27.26
CA TRP A 31 -1.86 0.31 26.46
C TRP A 31 -0.41 -0.08 26.22
N ARG A 32 0.30 -0.62 27.21
CA ARG A 32 1.66 -1.17 27.00
C ARG A 32 1.69 -2.26 25.93
N ARG A 33 0.66 -3.11 25.87
CA ARG A 33 0.52 -4.13 24.81
C ARG A 33 0.42 -3.47 23.44
N ILE A 34 -0.48 -2.50 23.27
CA ILE A 34 -0.67 -1.77 22.00
C ILE A 34 0.65 -1.08 21.58
N LEU A 35 1.27 -0.34 22.50
CA LEU A 35 2.52 0.37 22.21
C LEU A 35 3.68 -0.57 21.89
N ARG A 36 3.72 -1.78 22.48
CA ARG A 36 4.68 -2.83 22.11
C ARG A 36 4.48 -3.24 20.66
N VAL A 37 3.25 -3.41 20.20
CA VAL A 37 2.95 -3.72 18.79
C VAL A 37 3.36 -2.57 17.87
N CYS A 38 3.02 -1.32 18.19
CA CYS A 38 3.45 -0.16 17.42
C CYS A 38 4.98 -0.10 17.29
N LYS A 39 5.70 -0.25 18.41
CA LYS A 39 7.16 -0.30 18.43
C LYS A 39 7.71 -1.51 17.69
N ALA A 40 7.02 -2.66 17.72
CA ALA A 40 7.39 -3.85 16.96
C ALA A 40 7.46 -3.57 15.45
N HIS A 41 6.58 -2.68 14.96
CA HIS A 41 6.51 -2.19 13.58
C HIS A 41 7.34 -0.92 13.32
N GLY A 42 8.17 -0.51 14.29
CA GLY A 42 9.10 0.62 14.17
C GLY A 42 8.49 2.02 14.30
N LEU A 43 7.23 2.11 14.73
CA LEU A 43 6.56 3.36 15.06
C LEU A 43 7.06 3.95 16.39
N ASN A 44 6.91 5.27 16.54
CA ASN A 44 7.21 6.00 17.77
C ASN A 44 6.13 7.03 18.15
N HIS A 45 5.07 7.14 17.36
CA HIS A 45 4.03 8.15 17.48
C HIS A 45 2.64 7.55 17.27
N MET A 46 1.64 8.08 17.97
CA MET A 46 0.21 7.78 17.75
C MET A 46 -0.58 9.07 17.83
N ARG A 47 -1.45 9.27 16.84
CA ARG A 47 -2.44 10.34 16.83
C ARG A 47 -3.78 9.77 17.27
N PHE A 48 -4.45 10.45 18.20
CA PHE A 48 -5.80 10.12 18.62
C PHE A 48 -6.80 10.93 17.78
N HIS A 49 -7.47 10.27 16.84
CA HIS A 49 -8.35 10.90 15.86
C HIS A 49 -9.60 11.47 16.53
N SER A 50 -9.67 12.79 16.71
CA SER A 50 -10.80 13.46 17.35
C SER A 50 -11.15 12.86 18.71
N TRP A 51 -10.16 12.60 19.57
CA TRP A 51 -10.39 12.28 20.99
C TRP A 51 -9.10 12.38 21.84
N CYS A 52 -9.27 12.34 23.16
CA CYS A 52 -8.19 12.31 24.14
C CYS A 52 -8.20 10.98 24.91
N PRO A 53 -7.07 10.25 24.98
CA PRO A 53 -7.01 8.96 25.64
C PRO A 53 -7.05 9.07 27.18
N PRO A 54 -7.39 7.98 27.89
CA PRO A 54 -7.33 7.97 29.36
C PRO A 54 -5.89 8.09 29.87
N GLU A 55 -5.72 8.53 31.13
CA GLU A 55 -4.41 8.66 31.81
C GLU A 55 -3.53 7.41 31.65
N ALA A 56 -4.15 6.22 31.67
CA ALA A 56 -3.47 4.94 31.49
C ALA A 56 -2.64 4.85 30.19
N ALA A 57 -3.12 5.47 29.10
CA ALA A 57 -2.39 5.52 27.83
C ALA A 57 -1.12 6.38 27.96
N PHE A 58 -1.26 7.56 28.58
CA PHE A 58 -0.14 8.47 28.82
C PHE A 58 0.92 7.83 29.72
N ILE A 59 0.52 7.17 30.81
CA ILE A 59 1.46 6.45 31.70
C ILE A 59 2.24 5.39 30.90
N ALA A 60 1.54 4.60 30.08
CA ALA A 60 2.21 3.58 29.25
C ALA A 60 3.19 4.22 28.25
N ALA A 61 2.80 5.32 27.61
CA ALA A 61 3.64 6.01 26.64
C ALA A 61 4.85 6.71 27.27
N ASP A 62 4.70 7.28 28.46
CA ASP A 62 5.79 7.88 29.22
C ASP A 62 6.86 6.84 29.56
N GLU A 63 6.45 5.71 30.16
CA GLU A 63 7.35 4.63 30.55
C GLU A 63 8.05 3.99 29.35
N MET A 64 7.35 3.92 28.22
CA MET A 64 7.87 3.30 27.03
C MET A 64 8.64 4.28 26.14
N GLY A 65 8.53 5.60 26.32
CA GLY A 65 9.11 6.57 25.38
C GLY A 65 8.41 6.51 24.02
N PHE A 66 7.11 6.80 24.01
CA PHE A 66 6.26 6.86 22.82
C PHE A 66 5.50 8.19 22.81
N TYR A 67 5.28 8.77 21.63
CA TYR A 67 4.77 10.14 21.50
C TYR A 67 3.31 10.18 21.07
N TYR A 68 2.60 11.19 21.55
CA TYR A 68 1.19 11.40 21.27
C TYR A 68 0.87 12.76 20.63
N GLN A 69 -0.05 12.69 19.66
CA GLN A 69 -0.87 13.82 19.22
C GLN A 69 -2.27 13.63 19.77
N VAL A 70 -2.74 14.60 20.56
CA VAL A 70 -4.05 14.60 21.21
C VAL A 70 -4.95 15.64 20.54
N GLU A 71 -6.24 15.34 20.44
CA GLU A 71 -7.23 16.20 19.81
C GLU A 71 -8.43 16.40 20.74
N CYS A 72 -9.09 17.56 20.67
CA CYS A 72 -10.44 17.65 21.22
C CYS A 72 -11.38 16.80 20.35
N PRO A 73 -12.49 16.29 20.90
CA PRO A 73 -13.29 15.28 20.24
C PRO A 73 -14.27 15.86 19.20
N VAL A 74 -13.70 16.47 18.16
CA VAL A 74 -14.45 17.07 17.06
C VAL A 74 -13.86 16.61 15.72
N TRP A 75 -14.75 16.06 14.89
CA TRP A 75 -14.55 15.89 13.46
C TRP A 75 -15.59 16.73 12.73
N ALA A 76 -15.16 17.85 12.16
CA ALA A 76 -16.05 18.94 11.80
C ALA A 76 -16.71 18.76 10.41
N ASN A 77 -15.96 18.26 9.42
CA ASN A 77 -16.43 18.16 8.04
C ASN A 77 -17.62 17.20 7.82
N GLN A 78 -18.10 16.50 8.86
CA GLN A 78 -19.29 15.65 8.87
C GLN A 78 -20.53 16.27 9.54
N GLY A 79 -20.52 17.58 9.86
CA GLY A 79 -21.72 18.29 10.31
C GLY A 79 -21.56 19.21 11.52
N ALA A 80 -20.34 19.35 12.05
CA ALA A 80 -20.02 20.32 13.09
C ALA A 80 -19.16 21.44 12.46
N ALA A 81 -19.64 22.69 12.41
CA ALA A 81 -18.84 23.80 11.88
C ALA A 81 -18.30 24.68 13.01
N ILE A 82 -17.05 25.11 12.90
CA ILE A 82 -16.34 25.94 13.89
C ILE A 82 -16.09 27.36 13.37
N GLY A 83 -15.80 28.30 14.27
CA GLY A 83 -15.59 29.72 13.95
C GLY A 83 -16.87 30.48 13.61
N GLU A 84 -18.02 29.94 14.02
CA GLU A 84 -19.34 30.52 13.75
C GLU A 84 -19.91 31.30 14.95
N GLY A 85 -19.19 31.34 16.07
CA GLY A 85 -19.62 31.94 17.33
C GLY A 85 -20.61 31.06 18.10
N ARG A 86 -20.61 29.74 17.84
CA ARG A 86 -21.56 28.79 18.45
C ARG A 86 -21.02 28.22 19.76
N SER A 87 -21.87 27.52 20.50
CA SER A 87 -21.48 26.87 21.77
C SER A 87 -20.29 25.92 21.62
N LEU A 88 -20.15 25.26 20.46
CA LEU A 88 -19.02 24.40 20.15
C LEU A 88 -17.68 25.15 20.20
N ASP A 89 -17.63 26.38 19.69
CA ASP A 89 -16.41 27.18 19.63
C ASP A 89 -15.88 27.49 21.03
N VAL A 90 -16.79 27.86 21.95
CA VAL A 90 -16.47 28.09 23.37
C VAL A 90 -16.09 26.78 24.06
N TRP A 91 -16.84 25.72 23.78
CA TRP A 91 -16.62 24.41 24.39
C TRP A 91 -15.25 23.83 24.03
N LEU A 92 -14.77 24.01 22.80
CA LEU A 92 -13.44 23.55 22.37
C LEU A 92 -12.31 24.13 23.23
N PHE A 93 -12.35 25.42 23.56
CA PHE A 93 -11.34 26.03 24.45
C PHE A 93 -11.47 25.51 25.89
N GLN A 94 -12.68 25.28 26.37
CA GLN A 94 -12.90 24.69 27.70
C GLN A 94 -12.40 23.25 27.75
N GLU A 95 -12.62 22.47 26.70
CA GLU A 95 -12.17 21.09 26.61
C GLU A 95 -10.66 21.01 26.47
N GLY A 96 -10.06 21.86 25.64
CA GLY A 96 -8.61 21.96 25.55
C GLY A 96 -7.97 22.29 26.91
N TRP A 97 -8.61 23.16 27.70
CA TRP A 97 -8.17 23.44 29.08
C TRP A 97 -8.22 22.18 29.95
N ARG A 98 -9.34 21.44 29.93
CA ARG A 98 -9.48 20.20 30.74
C ARG A 98 -8.44 19.15 30.36
N ILE A 99 -8.19 18.96 29.07
CA ILE A 99 -7.18 18.02 28.57
C ILE A 99 -5.79 18.41 29.08
N LEU A 100 -5.41 19.68 28.95
CA LEU A 100 -4.09 20.16 29.38
C LEU A 100 -3.92 20.15 30.91
N ASP A 101 -4.98 20.49 31.66
CA ASP A 101 -4.98 20.45 33.12
C ASP A 101 -4.82 19.02 33.64
N ALA A 102 -5.54 18.06 33.04
CA ALA A 102 -5.48 16.66 33.42
C ALA A 102 -4.18 15.96 32.98
N TYR A 103 -3.75 16.18 31.72
CA TYR A 103 -2.73 15.32 31.09
C TYR A 103 -1.50 16.05 30.58
N GLY A 104 -1.47 17.39 30.58
CA GLY A 104 -0.38 18.18 29.99
C GLY A 104 0.99 18.01 30.69
N ASN A 105 1.04 17.36 31.86
CA ASN A 105 2.31 17.04 32.54
C ASN A 105 2.98 15.76 32.01
N HIS A 106 2.30 14.95 31.19
CA HIS A 106 2.86 13.73 30.64
C HIS A 106 3.88 14.04 29.53
N PRO A 107 5.15 13.59 29.63
CA PRO A 107 6.18 13.83 28.62
C PRO A 107 5.88 13.19 27.26
N SER A 108 5.01 12.19 27.18
CA SER A 108 4.50 11.61 25.93
C SER A 108 3.57 12.55 25.15
N PHE A 109 2.95 13.54 25.81
CA PHE A 109 2.07 14.50 25.15
C PHE A 109 2.90 15.58 24.43
N LEU A 110 3.15 15.38 23.13
CA LEU A 110 3.99 16.30 22.34
C LEU A 110 3.17 17.30 21.54
N LEU A 111 2.09 16.83 20.92
CA LEU A 111 1.38 17.57 19.88
C LEU A 111 -0.11 17.70 20.23
N MET A 112 -0.68 18.87 19.99
CA MET A 112 -2.12 19.09 20.12
C MET A 112 -2.70 19.74 18.87
N ALA A 113 -3.83 19.23 18.41
CA ALA A 113 -4.67 19.87 17.40
C ALA A 113 -6.05 20.16 18.01
N TYR A 114 -6.81 21.08 17.42
CA TYR A 114 -8.19 21.28 17.87
C TYR A 114 -9.05 20.03 17.69
N GLY A 115 -8.75 19.21 16.68
CA GLY A 115 -9.64 18.22 16.10
C GLY A 115 -9.21 17.83 14.68
N ASN A 116 -10.08 17.08 14.00
CA ASN A 116 -9.86 16.58 12.64
C ASN A 116 -10.69 17.37 11.61
N GLU A 117 -10.05 17.70 10.49
CA GLU A 117 -10.68 18.12 9.25
C GLU A 117 -11.76 19.21 9.44
N PRO A 118 -11.35 20.46 9.72
CA PRO A 118 -12.25 21.55 10.08
C PRO A 118 -13.23 21.95 8.97
N ALA A 119 -14.38 22.49 9.38
CA ALA A 119 -15.41 23.07 8.51
C ALA A 119 -15.97 24.35 9.15
N GLY A 120 -16.62 25.21 8.38
CA GLY A 120 -17.10 26.53 8.83
C GLY A 120 -16.09 27.65 8.55
N ARG A 121 -16.08 28.71 9.37
CA ARG A 121 -15.10 29.81 9.28
C ARG A 121 -13.86 29.49 10.11
N PHE A 122 -13.20 28.39 9.76
CA PHE A 122 -12.20 27.78 10.62
C PHE A 122 -10.85 28.50 10.62
N GLU A 123 -10.43 29.19 9.56
CA GLU A 123 -9.05 29.72 9.47
C GLU A 123 -8.74 30.72 10.60
N GLU A 124 -9.55 31.75 10.75
CA GLU A 124 -9.36 32.79 11.78
C GLU A 124 -9.52 32.22 13.20
N TYR A 125 -10.51 31.33 13.37
CA TYR A 125 -10.76 30.66 14.65
C TYR A 125 -9.59 29.76 15.06
N LEU A 126 -9.00 29.03 14.11
CA LEU A 126 -7.87 28.14 14.38
C LEU A 126 -6.54 28.89 14.53
N ALA A 127 -6.39 30.06 13.89
CA ALA A 127 -5.28 30.98 14.18
C ALA A 127 -5.35 31.47 15.64
N GLU A 128 -6.54 31.84 16.12
CA GLU A 128 -6.76 32.21 17.52
C GLU A 128 -6.48 31.04 18.46
N TRP A 129 -6.96 29.83 18.13
CA TRP A 129 -6.70 28.59 18.88
C TRP A 129 -5.20 28.37 19.11
N VAL A 130 -4.41 28.36 18.02
CA VAL A 130 -2.97 28.10 18.12
C VAL A 130 -2.27 29.19 18.91
N THR A 131 -2.60 30.46 18.64
CA THR A 131 -2.03 31.62 19.34
C THR A 131 -2.32 31.57 20.84
N TYR A 132 -3.56 31.26 21.21
CA TYR A 132 -4.01 31.18 22.59
C TYR A 132 -3.27 30.08 23.35
N TRP A 133 -3.25 28.85 22.84
CA TRP A 133 -2.66 27.72 23.56
C TRP A 133 -1.15 27.81 23.66
N ARG A 134 -0.47 28.22 22.60
CA ARG A 134 0.98 28.47 22.63
C ARG A 134 1.36 29.48 23.71
N LYS A 135 0.52 30.50 23.95
CA LYS A 135 0.73 31.49 25.02
C LYS A 135 0.38 30.93 26.40
N ARG A 136 -0.68 30.12 26.50
CA ARG A 136 -1.22 29.62 27.76
C ARG A 136 -0.39 28.48 28.36
N ASP A 137 0.13 27.62 27.51
CA ASP A 137 0.94 26.46 27.86
C ASP A 137 1.97 26.15 26.75
N PRO A 138 3.20 26.67 26.84
CA PRO A 138 4.20 26.52 25.78
C PRO A 138 4.90 25.15 25.77
N ARG A 139 4.46 24.17 26.57
CA ARG A 139 5.12 22.85 26.69
C ARG A 139 4.89 21.95 25.47
N HIS A 140 3.76 22.12 24.79
CA HIS A 140 3.35 21.32 23.64
C HIS A 140 3.49 22.11 22.33
N LEU A 141 3.47 21.41 21.19
CA LEU A 141 3.34 22.04 19.88
C LEU A 141 1.88 22.00 19.42
N TYR A 142 1.40 23.12 18.91
CA TYR A 142 0.02 23.30 18.47
C TYR A 142 -0.08 23.46 16.94
N THR A 143 -1.10 22.83 16.36
CA THR A 143 -1.56 23.06 14.99
C THR A 143 -3.03 23.43 15.00
N GLY A 144 -3.47 24.16 13.98
CA GLY A 144 -4.87 24.52 13.77
C GLY A 144 -5.73 23.27 13.73
N GLY A 145 -5.40 22.29 12.89
CA GLY A 145 -6.11 21.01 12.80
C GLY A 145 -5.30 19.91 12.15
N ALA A 146 -5.80 18.68 12.27
CA ALA A 146 -5.33 17.55 11.47
C ALA A 146 -6.05 17.54 10.11
N GLY A 147 -5.30 17.33 9.03
CA GLY A 147 -5.77 17.43 7.65
C GLY A 147 -5.56 18.83 7.06
N TRP A 148 -6.10 19.87 7.71
CA TRP A 148 -5.98 21.28 7.31
C TRP A 148 -6.38 22.19 8.49
N PRO A 149 -6.13 23.52 8.44
CA PRO A 149 -5.44 24.28 7.40
C PRO A 149 -3.91 24.37 7.58
N ILE A 150 -3.27 24.85 6.52
CA ILE A 150 -1.90 25.37 6.56
C ILE A 150 -2.02 26.88 6.78
N ILE A 151 -1.74 27.33 8.01
CA ILE A 151 -1.77 28.73 8.44
C ILE A 151 -0.45 29.11 9.11
N GLU A 152 -0.12 30.41 9.14
CA GLU A 152 1.15 30.93 9.67
C GLU A 152 1.35 30.59 11.16
N GLU A 153 0.27 30.56 11.93
CA GLU A 153 0.31 30.33 13.38
C GLU A 153 0.73 28.91 13.74
N ASN A 154 0.51 27.93 12.85
CA ASN A 154 0.83 26.53 13.08
C ASN A 154 2.31 26.35 13.45
N GLN A 155 2.59 25.65 14.55
CA GLN A 155 3.97 25.26 14.89
C GLN A 155 4.46 24.06 14.06
N TYR A 156 3.53 23.34 13.44
CA TYR A 156 3.74 22.28 12.46
C TYR A 156 2.49 22.14 11.58
N HIS A 157 2.64 21.71 10.33
CA HIS A 157 1.51 21.39 9.48
C HIS A 157 1.18 19.90 9.57
N ASN A 158 -0.09 19.57 9.78
CA ASN A 158 -0.59 18.21 9.68
C ASN A 158 -1.55 18.13 8.48
N THR A 159 -1.04 17.73 7.32
CA THR A 159 -1.72 17.91 6.03
C THR A 159 -1.57 16.69 5.13
N PRO A 160 -2.58 16.34 4.30
CA PRO A 160 -2.53 15.16 3.45
C PRO A 160 -1.76 15.39 2.14
N ILE A 161 -1.25 16.61 1.86
CA ILE A 161 -0.63 16.94 0.58
C ILE A 161 0.55 16.01 0.21
N PRO A 162 1.53 15.75 1.10
CA PRO A 162 2.65 14.87 0.79
C PRO A 162 2.32 13.39 1.05
N ARG A 163 1.43 12.82 0.24
CA ARG A 163 1.10 11.38 0.22
C ARG A 163 0.93 10.88 -1.22
N ILE A 164 1.04 9.58 -1.45
CA ILE A 164 1.05 9.00 -2.82
C ILE A 164 -0.29 9.16 -3.53
N GLN A 165 -1.40 9.04 -2.79
CA GLN A 165 -2.74 9.13 -3.34
C GLN A 165 -3.59 10.13 -2.58
N GLN A 166 -4.02 11.18 -3.29
CA GLN A 166 -5.02 12.09 -2.79
C GLN A 166 -6.41 11.49 -2.87
N TRP A 167 -7.28 11.96 -1.98
CA TRP A 167 -8.71 11.72 -2.10
C TRP A 167 -9.21 12.16 -3.47
N GLY A 168 -9.96 11.30 -4.16
CA GLY A 168 -10.46 11.55 -5.51
C GLY A 168 -9.47 11.29 -6.65
N ALA A 169 -8.18 11.03 -6.38
CA ALA A 169 -7.19 10.86 -7.45
C ALA A 169 -7.41 9.56 -8.25
N GLY A 170 -7.81 8.49 -7.57
CA GLY A 170 -8.03 7.17 -8.17
C GLY A 170 -6.89 6.72 -9.08
N LEU A 171 -7.20 6.36 -10.33
CA LEU A 171 -6.21 5.88 -11.30
C LEU A 171 -5.20 6.95 -11.75
N SER A 172 -5.43 8.23 -11.44
CA SER A 172 -4.47 9.31 -11.67
C SER A 172 -3.43 9.46 -10.54
N SER A 173 -3.58 8.71 -9.44
CA SER A 173 -2.56 8.69 -8.38
C SER A 173 -1.23 8.17 -8.90
N ARG A 174 -0.11 8.62 -8.30
CA ARG A 174 1.24 8.31 -8.81
C ARG A 174 1.45 6.80 -8.99
N ILE A 175 1.05 6.01 -8.00
CA ILE A 175 1.25 4.56 -7.99
C ILE A 175 0.48 3.84 -9.11
N ASN A 176 -0.63 4.41 -9.60
CA ASN A 176 -1.41 3.86 -10.71
C ASN A 176 -1.00 4.44 -12.07
N ALA A 177 -0.66 5.73 -12.12
CA ALA A 177 -0.44 6.47 -13.35
C ALA A 177 1.02 6.44 -13.85
N GLN A 178 1.99 6.22 -12.95
CA GLN A 178 3.42 6.28 -13.29
C GLN A 178 4.11 4.93 -13.09
N PRO A 179 5.08 4.57 -13.97
CA PRO A 179 5.88 3.37 -13.80
C PRO A 179 6.62 3.34 -12.45
N PRO A 180 6.90 2.15 -11.89
CA PRO A 180 7.43 2.06 -10.54
C PRO A 180 8.93 2.41 -10.47
N GLU A 181 9.26 3.19 -9.44
CA GLU A 181 10.58 3.73 -9.11
C GLU A 181 10.72 3.88 -7.59
N THR A 182 11.88 4.30 -7.09
CA THR A 182 12.12 4.59 -5.66
C THR A 182 12.91 5.90 -5.43
N ILE A 183 12.84 6.82 -6.37
CA ILE A 183 13.40 8.17 -6.34
C ILE A 183 12.41 9.24 -5.87
N THR A 184 11.10 8.99 -5.85
CA THR A 184 10.11 9.99 -5.43
C THR A 184 10.28 10.37 -3.95
N ASP A 185 10.20 11.68 -3.70
CA ASP A 185 10.15 12.31 -2.36
C ASP A 185 9.30 13.59 -2.43
N TYR A 186 9.10 14.25 -1.28
CA TYR A 186 8.23 15.43 -1.14
C TYR A 186 9.01 16.72 -0.88
N ARG A 187 10.30 16.78 -1.26
CA ARG A 187 11.18 17.91 -0.92
C ARG A 187 10.62 19.25 -1.39
N ALA A 188 10.12 19.30 -2.62
CA ALA A 188 9.58 20.53 -3.21
C ALA A 188 8.44 21.13 -2.39
N PHE A 189 7.60 20.30 -1.80
CA PHE A 189 6.53 20.75 -0.90
C PHE A 189 7.09 21.17 0.46
N VAL A 190 7.94 20.34 1.06
CA VAL A 190 8.49 20.58 2.41
C VAL A 190 9.32 21.87 2.47
N GLU A 191 10.10 22.18 1.43
CA GLU A 191 10.89 23.42 1.35
C GLU A 191 10.02 24.69 1.33
N GLN A 192 8.78 24.60 0.87
CA GLN A 192 7.84 25.72 0.75
C GLN A 192 6.88 25.83 1.93
N ALA A 193 6.78 24.78 2.77
CA ALA A 193 5.77 24.68 3.81
C ALA A 193 5.95 25.71 4.94
N GLY A 194 7.16 26.23 5.19
CA GLY A 194 7.43 27.24 6.22
C GLY A 194 7.44 26.72 7.66
N ALA A 195 6.84 25.56 7.95
CA ALA A 195 6.93 24.84 9.22
C ALA A 195 7.14 23.33 8.99
N PRO A 196 7.55 22.55 10.02
CA PRO A 196 7.66 21.10 9.91
C PRO A 196 6.34 20.47 9.45
N VAL A 197 6.42 19.50 8.55
CA VAL A 197 5.25 18.82 8.00
C VAL A 197 5.16 17.40 8.52
N ILE A 198 3.99 17.04 9.06
CA ILE A 198 3.58 15.67 9.35
C ILE A 198 2.49 15.29 8.37
N SER A 199 2.75 14.31 7.52
CA SER A 199 1.75 13.86 6.54
C SER A 199 0.56 13.22 7.24
N HIS A 200 -0.62 13.74 6.97
CA HIS A 200 -1.89 13.28 7.54
C HIS A 200 -2.41 12.08 6.76
N GLU A 201 -2.68 10.99 7.48
CA GLU A 201 -3.41 9.80 7.00
C GLU A 201 -2.87 9.27 5.66
N ILE A 202 -1.58 8.96 5.66
CA ILE A 202 -0.91 8.34 4.50
C ILE A 202 -1.19 6.85 4.46
N GLY A 203 -1.26 6.31 3.24
CA GLY A 203 -1.57 4.91 3.02
C GLY A 203 -2.93 4.53 3.58
N GLN A 204 -3.90 4.36 2.70
CA GLN A 204 -5.26 3.91 3.05
C GLN A 204 -5.59 2.70 2.18
N TRP A 205 -4.66 1.75 2.13
CA TRP A 205 -4.69 0.67 1.16
C TRP A 205 -5.49 -0.49 1.73
N CYS A 206 -6.60 -0.84 1.11
CA CYS A 206 -7.44 -1.93 1.64
C CYS A 206 -6.87 -3.32 1.34
N VAL A 207 -7.19 -4.27 2.21
CA VAL A 207 -7.00 -5.71 2.02
C VAL A 207 -8.34 -6.44 1.97
N TYR A 208 -8.40 -7.63 1.37
CA TYR A 208 -9.60 -8.46 1.37
C TYR A 208 -9.97 -8.92 2.81
N PRO A 209 -11.27 -9.02 3.18
CA PRO A 209 -11.68 -9.39 4.54
C PRO A 209 -11.08 -10.71 5.05
N ASN A 210 -10.63 -10.69 6.30
CA ASN A 210 -10.23 -11.90 7.03
C ASN A 210 -11.45 -12.50 7.76
N PHE A 211 -12.13 -13.48 7.15
CA PHE A 211 -13.32 -14.07 7.78
C PHE A 211 -13.02 -14.85 9.06
N ASP A 212 -11.78 -15.31 9.28
CA ASP A 212 -11.36 -15.93 10.54
C ASP A 212 -11.48 -14.95 11.72
N GLU A 213 -11.43 -13.64 11.46
CA GLU A 213 -11.58 -12.58 12.46
C GLU A 213 -12.95 -12.56 13.12
N ILE A 214 -14.01 -13.05 12.45
CA ILE A 214 -15.40 -13.02 12.95
C ILE A 214 -15.49 -13.63 14.36
N ALA A 215 -14.77 -14.72 14.61
CA ALA A 215 -14.79 -15.42 15.89
C ALA A 215 -14.21 -14.60 17.05
N LYS A 216 -13.40 -13.57 16.78
CA LYS A 216 -12.78 -12.71 17.80
C LYS A 216 -13.76 -11.73 18.45
N TYR A 217 -14.88 -11.43 17.79
CA TYR A 217 -15.88 -10.45 18.25
C TYR A 217 -16.84 -11.01 19.31
N THR A 218 -16.28 -11.41 20.45
CA THR A 218 -17.02 -12.00 21.57
C THR A 218 -17.74 -10.95 22.43
N GLY A 219 -17.33 -9.69 22.37
CA GLY A 219 -17.83 -8.61 23.22
C GLY A 219 -18.96 -7.76 22.61
N THR A 220 -18.89 -6.44 22.81
CA THR A 220 -19.96 -5.46 22.49
C THR A 220 -20.25 -5.34 21.00
N LEU A 221 -19.22 -5.14 20.16
CA LEU A 221 -19.41 -4.98 18.72
C LEU A 221 -19.54 -6.33 18.01
N LYS A 222 -20.28 -6.36 16.89
CA LYS A 222 -20.52 -7.56 16.08
C LYS A 222 -20.20 -7.31 14.60
N PRO A 223 -19.40 -8.17 13.94
CA PRO A 223 -18.87 -7.94 12.59
C PRO A 223 -19.85 -8.44 11.53
N LYS A 224 -21.10 -7.94 11.57
CA LYS A 224 -22.19 -8.40 10.67
C LYS A 224 -21.90 -8.12 9.19
N ASN A 225 -21.14 -7.07 8.91
CA ASN A 225 -20.57 -6.79 7.61
C ASN A 225 -19.73 -7.98 7.06
N PHE A 226 -18.87 -8.60 7.86
CA PHE A 226 -18.03 -9.71 7.41
C PHE A 226 -18.85 -10.97 7.09
N GLU A 227 -19.92 -11.23 7.83
CA GLU A 227 -20.88 -12.31 7.51
C GLU A 227 -21.49 -12.08 6.11
N ILE A 228 -21.94 -10.86 5.82
CA ILE A 228 -22.52 -10.49 4.53
C ILE A 228 -21.48 -10.63 3.39
N PHE A 229 -20.24 -10.15 3.60
CA PHE A 229 -19.19 -10.23 2.59
C PHE A 229 -18.79 -11.69 2.28
N ARG A 230 -18.78 -12.56 3.29
CA ARG A 230 -18.57 -14.00 3.10
C ARG A 230 -19.70 -14.59 2.26
N ASP A 231 -20.95 -14.28 2.59
CA ASP A 231 -22.11 -14.79 1.88
C ASP A 231 -22.13 -14.31 0.41
N PHE A 232 -21.69 -13.07 0.12
CA PHE A 232 -21.49 -12.58 -1.25
C PHE A 232 -20.44 -13.39 -2.02
N LEU A 233 -19.30 -13.66 -1.37
CA LEU A 233 -18.21 -14.42 -1.99
C LEU A 233 -18.62 -15.89 -2.26
N GLU A 234 -19.36 -16.51 -1.35
CA GLU A 234 -19.93 -17.84 -1.51
C GLU A 234 -20.97 -17.89 -2.64
N ALA A 235 -21.87 -16.89 -2.70
CA ALA A 235 -22.85 -16.76 -3.77
C ALA A 235 -22.21 -16.61 -5.15
N ASN A 236 -21.04 -15.96 -5.22
CA ASN A 236 -20.22 -15.84 -6.43
C ASN A 236 -19.22 -17.00 -6.60
N HIS A 237 -19.41 -18.13 -5.92
CA HIS A 237 -18.64 -19.36 -6.09
C HIS A 237 -17.12 -19.24 -5.83
N MET A 238 -16.71 -18.33 -4.94
CA MET A 238 -15.30 -18.07 -4.62
C MET A 238 -15.00 -18.18 -3.12
N GLY A 239 -15.91 -18.73 -2.31
CA GLY A 239 -15.71 -18.86 -0.86
C GLY A 239 -14.45 -19.65 -0.48
N ASP A 240 -14.06 -20.62 -1.30
CA ASP A 240 -12.82 -21.40 -1.19
C ASP A 240 -11.55 -20.57 -1.38
N GLN A 241 -11.64 -19.40 -2.03
CA GLN A 241 -10.51 -18.52 -2.33
C GLN A 241 -10.34 -17.39 -1.30
N ALA A 242 -11.18 -17.30 -0.26
CA ALA A 242 -11.18 -16.18 0.68
C ALA A 242 -9.80 -15.94 1.33
N LYS A 243 -9.13 -17.02 1.77
CA LYS A 243 -7.81 -16.91 2.39
C LYS A 243 -6.73 -16.50 1.38
N ASP A 244 -6.81 -17.01 0.16
CA ASP A 244 -5.88 -16.64 -0.91
C ASP A 244 -6.06 -15.16 -1.29
N PHE A 245 -7.30 -14.66 -1.32
CA PHE A 245 -7.58 -13.25 -1.57
C PHE A 245 -7.01 -12.36 -0.46
N LEU A 246 -7.19 -12.73 0.82
CA LEU A 246 -6.57 -12.03 1.95
C LEU A 246 -5.05 -11.96 1.79
N LEU A 247 -4.40 -13.11 1.53
CA LEU A 247 -2.94 -13.17 1.44
C LEU A 247 -2.40 -12.42 0.22
N ALA A 248 -3.03 -12.56 -0.95
CA ALA A 248 -2.59 -11.92 -2.17
C ALA A 248 -2.78 -10.39 -2.13
N SER A 249 -3.96 -9.93 -1.70
CA SER A 249 -4.20 -8.49 -1.53
C SER A 249 -3.36 -7.89 -0.40
N GLY A 250 -3.06 -8.65 0.66
CA GLY A 250 -2.24 -8.21 1.77
C GLY A 250 -0.78 -8.00 1.37
N LYS A 251 -0.24 -8.83 0.48
CA LYS A 251 1.09 -8.61 -0.11
C LYS A 251 1.13 -7.32 -0.93
N LEU A 252 0.09 -7.00 -1.70
CA LEU A 252 0.00 -5.72 -2.40
C LEU A 252 -0.10 -4.54 -1.42
N GLN A 253 -0.93 -4.66 -0.38
CA GLN A 253 -1.08 -3.65 0.66
C GLN A 253 0.29 -3.31 1.30
N ALA A 254 1.08 -4.33 1.63
CA ALA A 254 2.43 -4.16 2.16
C ALA A 254 3.36 -3.40 1.20
N LEU A 255 3.31 -3.69 -0.11
CA LEU A 255 4.08 -2.96 -1.13
C LEU A 255 3.68 -1.48 -1.19
N CYS A 256 2.38 -1.19 -1.13
CA CYS A 256 1.86 0.18 -1.13
C CYS A 256 2.28 0.96 0.13
N TYR A 257 2.24 0.34 1.31
CA TYR A 257 2.72 0.96 2.56
C TYR A 257 4.23 1.19 2.58
N LYS A 258 5.01 0.21 2.08
CA LYS A 258 6.46 0.38 1.92
C LYS A 258 6.77 1.60 1.06
N GLU A 259 6.09 1.75 -0.07
CA GLU A 259 6.29 2.87 -0.98
C GLU A 259 5.88 4.23 -0.36
N GLU A 260 4.77 4.30 0.39
CA GLU A 260 4.35 5.48 1.16
C GLU A 260 5.42 5.90 2.18
N ILE A 261 5.82 4.96 3.03
CA ILE A 261 6.75 5.22 4.14
C ILE A 261 8.12 5.58 3.59
N GLU A 262 8.67 4.81 2.64
CA GLU A 262 9.99 5.12 2.11
C GLU A 262 10.02 6.48 1.39
N SER A 263 8.93 6.92 0.75
CA SER A 263 8.84 8.27 0.16
C SER A 263 8.94 9.36 1.23
N ALA A 264 8.29 9.15 2.38
CA ALA A 264 8.44 10.02 3.55
C ALA A 264 9.87 10.00 4.10
N LEU A 265 10.48 8.82 4.28
CA LEU A 265 11.85 8.68 4.82
C LEU A 265 12.92 9.24 3.87
N ARG A 266 12.68 9.23 2.57
CA ARG A 266 13.56 9.84 1.54
C ARG A 266 13.55 11.37 1.58
N THR A 267 12.54 11.99 2.18
CA THR A 267 12.26 13.44 2.10
C THR A 267 13.04 14.23 3.15
N PRO A 268 14.03 15.05 2.74
CA PRO A 268 14.77 15.90 3.68
C PRO A 268 13.87 16.96 4.32
N GLY A 269 14.09 17.21 5.61
CA GLY A 269 13.32 18.21 6.38
C GLY A 269 11.91 17.78 6.78
N PHE A 270 11.49 16.57 6.42
CA PHE A 270 10.15 16.09 6.73
C PHE A 270 10.00 15.74 8.21
N GLY A 271 8.88 16.15 8.83
CA GLY A 271 8.64 15.99 10.26
C GLY A 271 8.07 14.61 10.64
N GLY A 272 7.40 13.94 9.70
CA GLY A 272 6.87 12.61 9.92
C GLY A 272 5.65 12.27 9.08
N PHE A 273 5.00 11.18 9.45
CA PHE A 273 3.75 10.74 8.88
C PHE A 273 2.83 10.14 9.95
N GLN A 274 1.54 10.02 9.61
CA GLN A 274 0.54 9.29 10.36
C GLN A 274 -0.16 8.32 9.40
N LEU A 275 -0.05 7.02 9.64
CA LEU A 275 -0.79 6.02 8.88
C LEU A 275 -2.28 6.11 9.20
N LEU A 276 -3.15 5.90 8.21
CA LEU A 276 -4.55 5.51 8.40
C LEU A 276 -4.71 4.09 7.84
N ASP A 277 -4.27 3.06 8.55
CA ASP A 277 -3.87 2.97 9.96
C ASP A 277 -2.88 1.77 10.04
N LEU A 278 -2.19 1.52 11.15
CA LEU A 278 -1.48 0.25 11.33
C LEU A 278 -2.48 -0.91 11.51
N HIS A 279 -3.63 -0.65 12.13
CA HIS A 279 -4.70 -1.62 12.37
C HIS A 279 -6.00 -1.24 11.66
N ASP A 280 -6.87 -2.22 11.40
CA ASP A 280 -8.08 -1.97 10.63
C ASP A 280 -9.07 -1.04 11.34
N PHE A 281 -9.71 -0.17 10.55
CA PHE A 281 -10.79 0.68 11.01
C PHE A 281 -12.16 0.08 10.58
N PRO A 282 -12.92 -0.53 11.50
CA PRO A 282 -14.19 -1.16 11.17
C PRO A 282 -15.34 -0.16 10.95
N GLY A 283 -15.13 1.12 11.30
CA GLY A 283 -16.12 2.18 11.13
C GLY A 283 -16.35 2.58 9.66
N GLN A 284 -17.31 3.47 9.45
CA GLN A 284 -17.52 4.19 8.18
C GLN A 284 -17.57 3.29 6.93
N GLY A 285 -18.30 2.19 7.01
CA GLY A 285 -18.47 1.30 5.86
C GLY A 285 -17.41 0.19 5.74
N THR A 286 -16.54 -0.01 6.74
CA THR A 286 -15.46 -1.02 6.78
C THR A 286 -14.25 -0.59 5.95
N ALA A 287 -13.23 -0.02 6.60
CA ALA A 287 -11.95 0.33 5.99
C ALA A 287 -10.86 -0.64 6.47
N LEU A 288 -10.58 -1.66 5.65
CA LEU A 288 -9.60 -2.71 5.95
C LEU A 288 -8.17 -2.27 5.60
N VAL A 289 -7.78 -1.12 6.13
CA VAL A 289 -6.54 -0.42 5.77
C VAL A 289 -5.32 -0.86 6.56
N GLY A 290 -5.50 -1.45 7.75
CA GLY A 290 -4.38 -1.89 8.59
C GLY A 290 -3.64 -3.08 8.01
N VAL A 291 -2.38 -3.26 8.44
CA VAL A 291 -1.70 -4.57 8.32
C VAL A 291 -2.04 -5.50 9.49
N LEU A 292 -2.64 -4.94 10.54
CA LEU A 292 -3.18 -5.62 11.71
C LEU A 292 -4.70 -5.55 11.73
N ASP A 293 -5.33 -6.52 12.38
CA ASP A 293 -6.77 -6.49 12.62
C ASP A 293 -7.14 -5.49 13.75
N PRO A 294 -8.44 -5.23 14.01
CA PRO A 294 -8.88 -4.31 15.06
C PRO A 294 -8.47 -4.69 16.49
N PHE A 295 -7.88 -5.87 16.71
CA PHE A 295 -7.38 -6.35 18.00
C PHE A 295 -5.87 -6.21 18.16
N TRP A 296 -5.21 -5.60 17.15
CA TRP A 296 -3.76 -5.43 17.03
C TRP A 296 -3.01 -6.74 16.75
N GLU A 297 -3.66 -7.69 16.05
CA GLU A 297 -3.07 -8.99 15.69
C GLU A 297 -2.75 -9.07 14.19
N GLU A 298 -1.72 -9.84 13.85
CA GLU A 298 -1.26 -10.01 12.45
C GLU A 298 -2.30 -10.77 11.61
N LYS A 299 -2.45 -10.34 10.35
CA LYS A 299 -3.34 -11.00 9.38
C LYS A 299 -2.67 -12.10 8.54
N GLY A 300 -1.36 -12.29 8.70
CA GLY A 300 -0.61 -13.43 8.18
C GLY A 300 0.18 -13.21 6.87
N TYR A 301 0.20 -12.02 6.30
CA TYR A 301 0.94 -11.73 5.04
C TYR A 301 2.21 -10.87 5.22
N ILE A 302 2.35 -10.17 6.34
CA ILE A 302 3.55 -9.43 6.70
C ILE A 302 3.72 -9.46 8.22
N THR A 303 4.94 -9.73 8.68
CA THR A 303 5.30 -9.72 10.10
C THR A 303 5.79 -8.34 10.53
N ALA A 304 5.79 -8.07 11.84
CA ALA A 304 6.37 -6.85 12.39
C ALA A 304 7.85 -6.64 12.00
N GLU A 305 8.65 -7.71 11.96
CA GLU A 305 10.06 -7.66 11.55
C GLU A 305 10.20 -7.22 10.09
N GLN A 306 9.39 -7.80 9.19
CA GLN A 306 9.39 -7.42 7.78
C GLN A 306 8.93 -5.97 7.57
N PHE A 307 7.89 -5.53 8.28
CA PHE A 307 7.41 -4.15 8.21
C PHE A 307 8.49 -3.16 8.69
N ARG A 308 9.18 -3.50 9.78
CA ARG A 308 10.23 -2.68 10.36
C ARG A 308 11.40 -2.43 9.40
N ARG A 309 11.67 -3.32 8.43
CA ARG A 309 12.74 -3.13 7.44
C ARG A 309 12.62 -1.81 6.66
N PHE A 310 11.38 -1.36 6.41
CA PHE A 310 11.12 -0.07 5.75
C PHE A 310 10.53 1.00 6.68
N CYS A 311 10.18 0.65 7.92
CA CYS A 311 9.69 1.60 8.93
C CYS A 311 10.52 1.46 10.22
N ASN A 312 11.57 2.25 10.38
CA ASN A 312 12.43 2.18 11.58
C ASN A 312 13.11 3.52 11.90
N SER A 313 13.87 3.57 12.99
CA SER A 313 14.77 4.69 13.33
C SER A 313 15.92 4.84 12.33
N THR A 314 16.42 3.74 11.77
CA THR A 314 17.44 3.73 10.73
C THR A 314 16.99 2.84 9.57
N VAL A 315 16.99 3.36 8.34
CA VAL A 315 16.55 2.62 7.15
C VAL A 315 17.51 2.93 5.99
N PRO A 316 18.25 1.93 5.47
CA PRO A 316 18.94 2.08 4.19
C PRO A 316 17.89 2.11 3.06
N LEU A 317 18.07 3.02 2.10
CA LEU A 317 17.13 3.28 1.02
C LEU A 317 17.86 3.26 -0.33
N ALA A 318 17.43 2.38 -1.24
CA ALA A 318 17.89 2.38 -2.62
C ALA A 318 17.02 3.32 -3.46
N ARG A 319 17.62 4.31 -4.11
CA ARG A 319 16.95 5.22 -5.05
C ARG A 319 17.20 4.75 -6.49
N MET A 320 16.20 4.10 -7.07
CA MET A 320 16.21 3.45 -8.38
C MET A 320 15.24 4.16 -9.32
N GLN A 321 15.69 4.48 -10.53
CA GLN A 321 14.86 5.12 -11.57
C GLN A 321 13.79 4.19 -12.15
N LYS A 322 13.99 2.88 -12.02
CA LYS A 322 13.10 1.84 -12.55
C LYS A 322 13.35 0.51 -11.83
N ARG A 323 12.39 -0.40 -11.93
CA ARG A 323 12.49 -1.76 -11.35
C ARG A 323 12.73 -2.87 -12.38
N TYR A 324 12.69 -2.56 -13.67
CA TYR A 324 12.90 -3.53 -14.75
C TYR A 324 14.15 -3.18 -15.56
N TRP A 325 14.96 -4.20 -15.81
CA TRP A 325 16.27 -4.05 -16.44
C TRP A 325 16.45 -5.10 -17.53
N ARG A 326 17.38 -4.84 -18.44
CA ARG A 326 17.89 -5.83 -19.40
C ARG A 326 19.27 -6.32 -18.97
N THR A 327 19.63 -7.52 -19.39
CA THR A 327 20.97 -8.07 -19.13
C THR A 327 22.10 -7.28 -19.79
N ASP A 328 21.81 -6.48 -20.82
CA ASP A 328 22.78 -5.57 -21.45
C ASP A 328 22.91 -4.21 -20.74
N GLU A 329 22.23 -4.01 -19.61
CA GLU A 329 22.29 -2.79 -18.82
C GLU A 329 23.24 -2.92 -17.61
N THR A 330 23.54 -1.76 -17.01
CA THR A 330 24.17 -1.68 -15.69
C THR A 330 23.13 -1.18 -14.70
N PHE A 331 22.80 -2.00 -13.70
CA PHE A 331 21.99 -1.58 -12.57
C PHE A 331 22.65 -0.41 -11.85
N GLN A 332 21.88 0.62 -11.52
CA GLN A 332 22.35 1.82 -10.83
C GLN A 332 21.33 2.24 -9.76
N ALA A 333 21.80 2.44 -8.53
CA ALA A 333 21.00 2.98 -7.43
C ALA A 333 21.85 3.87 -6.51
N LYS A 334 21.35 5.08 -6.22
CA LYS A 334 21.93 5.89 -5.14
C LYS A 334 21.46 5.36 -3.80
N ILE A 335 22.36 5.29 -2.84
CA ILE A 335 22.07 4.79 -1.50
C ILE A 335 21.91 5.96 -0.56
N GLN A 336 20.71 6.11 -0.02
CA GLN A 336 20.39 7.09 1.00
C GLN A 336 20.26 6.37 2.34
N LEU A 337 20.74 6.97 3.42
CA LEU A 337 20.57 6.43 4.75
C LEU A 337 19.67 7.33 5.57
N PHE A 338 18.43 6.91 5.84
CA PHE A 338 17.59 7.57 6.84
C PHE A 338 18.11 7.16 8.23
N HIS A 339 18.53 8.13 9.06
CA HIS A 339 19.00 7.86 10.41
C HIS A 339 18.49 8.89 11.43
N PHE A 340 17.47 8.49 12.18
CA PHE A 340 16.89 9.20 13.33
C PHE A 340 16.98 8.32 14.58
N GLY A 341 18.07 7.53 14.69
CA GLY A 341 18.47 6.85 15.92
C GLY A 341 19.06 7.83 16.95
N PRO A 342 19.26 7.37 18.19
CA PRO A 342 19.68 8.25 19.30
C PRO A 342 21.15 8.69 19.22
N THR A 343 21.99 7.93 18.53
CA THR A 343 23.43 8.16 18.46
C THR A 343 23.93 8.10 17.02
N PRO A 344 24.86 8.97 16.62
CA PRO A 344 25.44 8.91 15.27
C PRO A 344 26.13 7.58 14.96
N ILE A 345 26.10 7.21 13.70
CA ILE A 345 26.75 6.00 13.18
C ILE A 345 28.19 6.36 12.79
N VAL A 346 29.15 5.55 13.22
CA VAL A 346 30.59 5.79 12.98
C VAL A 346 31.18 4.60 12.23
N ASP A 347 31.93 4.88 11.17
CA ASP A 347 32.69 3.90 10.38
C ASP A 347 31.89 2.64 9.99
N ALA A 348 30.70 2.86 9.45
CA ALA A 348 29.79 1.78 9.09
C ALA A 348 30.17 1.09 7.78
N VAL A 349 29.69 -0.14 7.64
CA VAL A 349 29.75 -0.91 6.40
C VAL A 349 28.33 -1.21 5.95
N LEU A 350 28.02 -0.84 4.71
CA LEU A 350 26.78 -1.21 4.07
C LEU A 350 27.07 -2.31 3.05
N GLU A 351 26.55 -3.50 3.31
CA GLU A 351 26.59 -4.62 2.39
C GLU A 351 25.36 -4.57 1.47
N TRP A 352 25.57 -4.86 0.18
CA TRP A 352 24.50 -5.04 -0.76
C TRP A 352 24.62 -6.39 -1.46
N ARG A 353 23.49 -7.03 -1.73
CA ARG A 353 23.39 -8.32 -2.41
C ARG A 353 22.21 -8.35 -3.36
N PHE A 354 22.39 -8.95 -4.54
CA PHE A 354 21.29 -9.45 -5.34
C PHE A 354 21.11 -10.93 -5.05
N LEU A 355 19.95 -11.29 -4.51
CA LEU A 355 19.55 -12.68 -4.35
C LEU A 355 18.67 -13.13 -5.52
N SER A 356 18.92 -14.31 -6.05
CA SER A 356 17.99 -15.02 -6.92
C SER A 356 16.84 -15.64 -6.10
N GLU A 357 15.80 -16.10 -6.79
CA GLU A 357 14.59 -16.68 -6.16
C GLU A 357 14.88 -17.94 -5.31
N ASP A 358 15.97 -18.66 -5.59
CA ASP A 358 16.44 -19.80 -4.79
C ASP A 358 17.25 -19.39 -3.54
N GLY A 359 17.45 -18.09 -3.31
CA GLY A 359 18.23 -17.53 -2.21
C GLY A 359 19.74 -17.43 -2.48
N THR A 360 20.21 -17.84 -3.66
CA THR A 360 21.63 -17.74 -4.02
C THR A 360 22.03 -16.28 -4.24
N THR A 361 23.20 -15.87 -3.75
CA THR A 361 23.74 -14.54 -4.05
C THR A 361 24.31 -14.52 -5.46
N GLN A 362 23.65 -13.79 -6.36
CA GLN A 362 24.08 -13.62 -7.75
C GLN A 362 25.21 -12.59 -7.87
N SER A 363 25.14 -11.51 -7.08
CA SER A 363 26.15 -10.46 -7.03
C SER A 363 26.06 -9.72 -5.70
N GLY A 364 27.13 -9.07 -5.28
CA GLY A 364 27.13 -8.29 -4.06
C GLY A 364 28.42 -7.48 -3.89
N GLY A 365 28.41 -6.63 -2.89
CA GLY A 365 29.55 -5.80 -2.56
C GLY A 365 29.36 -5.05 -1.24
N LYS A 366 30.35 -4.23 -0.91
CA LYS A 366 30.36 -3.42 0.30
C LYS A 366 30.66 -1.97 -0.03
N LEU A 367 29.91 -1.06 0.58
CA LEU A 367 30.21 0.35 0.65
C LEU A 367 30.78 0.64 2.04
N PHE A 368 32.04 1.05 2.10
CA PHE A 368 32.66 1.51 3.33
C PHE A 368 32.28 2.98 3.52
N LEU A 369 31.69 3.30 4.67
CA LEU A 369 31.19 4.64 5.00
C LEU A 369 32.08 5.24 6.11
N PRO A 370 33.30 5.69 5.79
CA PRO A 370 34.23 6.21 6.77
C PRO A 370 33.73 7.53 7.36
N GLY A 371 34.01 7.75 8.64
CA GLY A 371 33.61 8.95 9.36
C GLY A 371 32.29 8.79 10.08
N ARG A 372 31.52 9.88 10.14
CA ARG A 372 30.36 9.99 11.03
C ARG A 372 29.11 10.39 10.28
N ILE A 373 28.05 9.60 10.41
CA ILE A 373 26.71 9.91 9.94
C ILE A 373 25.92 10.39 11.16
N GLU A 374 25.63 11.69 11.20
CA GLU A 374 24.95 12.32 12.32
C GLU A 374 23.53 11.77 12.51
N ALA A 375 23.09 11.74 13.76
CA ALA A 375 21.70 11.48 14.09
C ALA A 375 20.81 12.57 13.47
N SER A 376 19.56 12.21 13.19
CA SER A 376 18.57 13.09 12.56
C SER A 376 18.99 13.57 11.16
N SER A 377 19.61 12.68 10.39
CA SER A 377 20.10 12.97 9.04
C SER A 377 19.62 11.94 8.01
N GLN A 378 19.73 12.30 6.72
CA GLN A 378 19.30 11.46 5.60
C GLN A 378 20.28 11.52 4.41
N PRO A 379 21.61 11.38 4.60
CA PRO A 379 22.58 11.62 3.53
C PRO A 379 22.50 10.57 2.42
N ILE A 380 22.92 10.99 1.22
CA ILE A 380 23.34 10.04 0.18
C ILE A 380 24.75 9.58 0.52
N VAL A 381 24.92 8.29 0.75
CA VAL A 381 26.17 7.68 1.26
C VAL A 381 26.98 6.96 0.19
N GLY A 382 26.40 6.76 -1.00
CA GLY A 382 27.10 6.14 -2.12
C GLY A 382 26.18 5.76 -3.28
N GLU A 383 26.73 4.99 -4.21
CA GLU A 383 26.02 4.45 -5.37
C GLU A 383 26.43 3.00 -5.59
N ILE A 384 25.46 2.14 -5.88
CA ILE A 384 25.68 0.77 -6.35
C ILE A 384 25.64 0.77 -7.86
N ARG A 385 26.66 0.17 -8.49
CA ARG A 385 26.73 -0.09 -9.93
C ARG A 385 27.06 -1.55 -10.16
N CYS A 386 26.21 -2.28 -10.88
CA CYS A 386 26.41 -3.70 -11.17
C CYS A 386 26.06 -3.98 -12.63
N ALA A 387 27.01 -4.52 -13.40
CA ALA A 387 26.71 -5.02 -14.75
C ALA A 387 25.76 -6.21 -14.64
N LEU A 388 24.77 -6.29 -15.53
CA LEU A 388 23.75 -7.34 -15.50
C LEU A 388 24.00 -8.47 -16.53
N ALA A 389 25.16 -8.47 -17.18
CA ALA A 389 25.49 -9.41 -18.25
C ALA A 389 25.51 -10.87 -17.78
N ASP A 390 25.89 -11.11 -16.52
CA ASP A 390 25.97 -12.44 -15.92
C ASP A 390 24.66 -12.88 -15.24
N PHE A 391 23.63 -12.02 -15.25
CA PHE A 391 22.32 -12.37 -14.70
C PHE A 391 21.49 -13.12 -15.74
N LEU A 392 20.76 -14.13 -15.29
CA LEU A 392 19.81 -14.82 -16.14
C LEU A 392 18.58 -13.93 -16.39
N PRO A 393 18.11 -13.81 -17.65
CA PRO A 393 16.90 -13.07 -17.99
C PRO A 393 15.63 -13.84 -17.56
N ALA A 394 14.50 -13.16 -17.58
CA ALA A 394 13.18 -13.69 -17.18
C ALA A 394 13.20 -14.21 -15.73
N ARG A 395 13.81 -13.42 -14.82
CA ARG A 395 13.93 -13.74 -13.40
C ARG A 395 13.66 -12.52 -12.53
N LYS A 396 13.11 -12.78 -11.34
CA LYS A 396 13.10 -11.81 -10.25
C LYS A 396 14.41 -11.93 -9.47
N TYR A 397 14.96 -10.80 -9.05
CA TYR A 397 16.04 -10.75 -8.07
C TYR A 397 15.64 -9.77 -6.97
N THR A 398 16.09 -10.04 -5.74
CA THR A 398 15.86 -9.14 -4.61
C THR A 398 17.17 -8.45 -4.26
N LEU A 399 17.21 -7.11 -4.39
CA LEU A 399 18.29 -6.29 -3.85
C LEU A 399 18.09 -6.20 -2.34
N ILE A 400 19.09 -6.60 -1.56
CA ILE A 400 19.11 -6.44 -0.10
C ILE A 400 20.23 -5.48 0.25
N LEU A 401 19.92 -4.47 1.07
CA LEU A 401 20.90 -3.61 1.72
C LEU A 401 20.91 -3.92 3.20
N THR A 402 22.08 -4.29 3.72
CA THR A 402 22.31 -4.52 5.15
C THR A 402 23.30 -3.47 5.64
N LEU A 403 22.92 -2.73 6.67
CA LEU A 403 23.80 -1.80 7.38
C LEU A 403 24.08 -2.35 8.78
N ASP A 404 25.35 -2.59 9.06
CA ASP A 404 25.81 -2.84 10.43
C ASP A 404 26.21 -1.49 11.06
N ALA A 405 25.51 -1.09 12.12
CA ALA A 405 25.69 0.17 12.83
C ALA A 405 25.97 -0.11 14.32
N GLY A 406 27.23 -0.44 14.62
CA GLY A 406 27.63 -0.92 15.95
C GLY A 406 27.10 -2.34 16.20
N GLU A 407 26.31 -2.53 17.26
CA GLU A 407 25.66 -3.80 17.60
C GLU A 407 24.29 -3.97 16.91
N GLU A 408 23.75 -2.91 16.33
CA GLU A 408 22.47 -2.95 15.62
C GLU A 408 22.67 -3.24 14.13
N ARG A 409 21.76 -4.05 13.57
CA ARG A 409 21.72 -4.39 12.15
C ARG A 409 20.40 -3.92 11.56
N PHE A 410 20.50 -3.11 10.51
CA PHE A 410 19.35 -2.60 9.77
C PHE A 410 19.35 -3.18 8.36
N GLU A 411 18.19 -3.61 7.87
CA GLU A 411 18.08 -4.20 6.55
C GLU A 411 16.84 -3.68 5.83
N ASN A 412 16.97 -3.49 4.51
CA ASN A 412 15.84 -3.20 3.63
C ASN A 412 16.08 -3.87 2.27
N ASP A 413 15.02 -4.10 1.51
CA ASP A 413 15.07 -4.86 0.26
C ASP A 413 14.10 -4.37 -0.82
N TRP A 414 14.41 -4.69 -2.08
CA TRP A 414 13.58 -4.35 -3.23
C TRP A 414 13.65 -5.42 -4.30
N ASP A 415 12.49 -5.85 -4.78
CA ASP A 415 12.40 -6.71 -5.96
C ASP A 415 12.67 -5.91 -7.25
N VAL A 416 13.47 -6.53 -8.13
CA VAL A 416 13.78 -6.08 -9.49
C VAL A 416 13.65 -7.24 -10.47
N TRP A 417 13.34 -6.93 -11.73
CA TRP A 417 13.20 -7.93 -12.79
C TRP A 417 14.22 -7.68 -13.87
N ILE A 418 14.85 -8.76 -14.35
CA ILE A 418 15.86 -8.69 -15.40
C ILE A 418 15.37 -9.53 -16.58
N PHE A 419 15.36 -8.92 -17.77
CA PHE A 419 14.87 -9.52 -19.01
C PHE A 419 15.94 -9.55 -20.10
N ALA A 420 15.73 -10.39 -21.11
CA ALA A 420 16.62 -10.40 -22.27
C ALA A 420 16.41 -9.11 -23.08
N PRO A 421 17.46 -8.53 -23.67
CA PRO A 421 17.33 -7.30 -24.43
C PRO A 421 16.51 -7.46 -25.70
N ARG A 422 16.59 -8.66 -26.28
CA ARG A 422 15.75 -9.13 -27.39
C ARG A 422 15.16 -10.47 -27.02
N LEU A 423 13.91 -10.68 -27.39
CA LEU A 423 13.20 -11.94 -27.20
C LEU A 423 12.39 -12.22 -28.45
N GLU A 424 12.72 -13.29 -29.16
CA GLU A 424 11.97 -13.75 -30.32
C GLU A 424 10.73 -14.50 -29.85
N LEU A 425 9.56 -14.12 -30.37
CA LEU A 425 8.31 -14.81 -30.07
C LEU A 425 8.30 -16.20 -30.73
N PRO A 426 7.62 -17.20 -30.12
CA PRO A 426 7.53 -18.54 -30.70
C PRO A 426 6.89 -18.51 -32.10
N THR A 427 7.35 -19.37 -33.00
CA THR A 427 6.66 -19.62 -34.26
C THR A 427 5.31 -20.28 -33.98
N LEU A 428 4.23 -19.66 -34.45
CA LEU A 428 2.87 -20.14 -34.23
C LEU A 428 2.45 -21.07 -35.37
N SER A 429 2.17 -22.33 -35.04
CA SER A 429 1.72 -23.36 -35.98
C SER A 429 0.24 -23.70 -35.81
N GLN A 430 -0.25 -23.68 -34.56
CA GLN A 430 -1.62 -24.03 -34.21
C GLN A 430 -2.44 -22.84 -33.71
N THR A 431 -1.75 -21.82 -33.19
CA THR A 431 -2.35 -20.61 -32.58
C THR A 431 -2.47 -19.45 -33.56
N VAL A 432 -3.59 -18.73 -33.50
CA VAL A 432 -3.74 -17.38 -34.08
C VAL A 432 -3.92 -16.37 -32.95
N ILE A 433 -3.27 -15.21 -33.06
CA ILE A 433 -3.53 -14.06 -32.20
C ILE A 433 -4.65 -13.25 -32.82
N ALA A 434 -5.84 -13.35 -32.23
CA ALA A 434 -7.05 -12.70 -32.72
C ALA A 434 -7.27 -11.35 -32.05
N SER A 435 -7.73 -10.37 -32.83
CA SER A 435 -8.10 -9.03 -32.35
C SER A 435 -9.60 -8.83 -32.16
N SER A 436 -10.41 -9.80 -32.60
CA SER A 436 -11.86 -9.80 -32.47
C SER A 436 -12.38 -11.19 -32.15
N ILE A 437 -13.58 -11.25 -31.58
CA ILE A 437 -14.26 -12.52 -31.28
C ILE A 437 -14.49 -13.31 -32.58
N ASP A 438 -14.88 -12.66 -33.68
CA ASP A 438 -15.17 -13.34 -34.94
C ASP A 438 -13.91 -13.98 -35.56
N GLU A 439 -12.75 -13.31 -35.47
CA GLU A 439 -11.47 -13.87 -35.90
C GLU A 439 -11.09 -15.10 -35.07
N ALA A 440 -11.28 -15.04 -33.74
CA ALA A 440 -11.05 -16.17 -32.85
C ALA A 440 -11.98 -17.34 -33.21
N LEU A 441 -13.28 -17.10 -33.36
CA LEU A 441 -14.28 -18.13 -33.69
C LEU A 441 -13.97 -18.83 -35.02
N HIS A 442 -13.59 -18.07 -36.05
CA HIS A 442 -13.21 -18.64 -37.34
C HIS A 442 -12.04 -19.63 -37.21
N LYS A 443 -11.03 -19.33 -36.37
CA LYS A 443 -9.92 -20.25 -36.14
C LYS A 443 -10.35 -21.50 -35.35
N LEU A 444 -11.20 -21.32 -34.34
CA LEU A 444 -11.62 -22.39 -33.43
C LEU A 444 -12.45 -23.49 -34.11
N GLN A 445 -13.13 -23.19 -35.23
CA GLN A 445 -13.92 -24.16 -36.01
C GLN A 445 -13.10 -25.34 -36.58
N SER A 446 -11.77 -25.18 -36.71
CA SER A 446 -10.87 -26.16 -37.32
C SER A 446 -9.96 -26.87 -36.30
N GLU A 447 -10.45 -27.11 -35.07
CA GLU A 447 -9.64 -27.61 -33.93
C GLU A 447 -8.43 -26.72 -33.61
N GLY A 448 -8.46 -25.47 -34.08
CA GLY A 448 -7.40 -24.50 -33.91
C GLY A 448 -7.30 -23.95 -32.49
N ARG A 449 -6.20 -23.22 -32.25
CA ARG A 449 -5.97 -22.48 -31.00
C ARG A 449 -6.09 -20.98 -31.28
N ALA A 450 -6.69 -20.23 -30.38
CA ALA A 450 -6.81 -18.77 -30.52
C ALA A 450 -6.43 -18.06 -29.22
N LEU A 451 -5.54 -17.07 -29.32
CA LEU A 451 -5.32 -16.06 -28.28
C LEU A 451 -6.15 -14.85 -28.65
N LEU A 452 -7.31 -14.69 -28.00
CA LEU A 452 -8.16 -13.52 -28.17
C LEU A 452 -7.66 -12.39 -27.29
N LEU A 453 -7.14 -11.34 -27.92
CA LEU A 453 -6.72 -10.12 -27.23
C LEU A 453 -7.83 -9.07 -27.35
N LEU A 454 -8.68 -9.00 -26.31
CA LEU A 454 -9.76 -8.02 -26.23
C LEU A 454 -9.18 -6.61 -26.08
N ASN A 455 -9.78 -5.65 -26.79
CA ASN A 455 -9.52 -4.24 -26.53
C ASN A 455 -10.10 -3.88 -25.15
N PRO A 456 -9.30 -3.40 -24.18
CA PRO A 456 -9.79 -3.03 -22.85
C PRO A 456 -10.98 -2.06 -22.88
N ALA A 457 -11.01 -1.13 -23.84
CA ALA A 457 -12.11 -0.16 -23.98
C ALA A 457 -13.46 -0.81 -24.34
N GLN A 458 -13.42 -1.98 -24.98
CA GLN A 458 -14.60 -2.74 -25.41
C GLN A 458 -15.08 -3.74 -24.37
N VAL A 459 -14.28 -4.07 -23.35
CA VAL A 459 -14.68 -5.01 -22.31
C VAL A 459 -15.90 -4.45 -21.56
N ASN A 460 -16.93 -5.29 -21.42
CA ASN A 460 -18.13 -4.99 -20.67
C ASN A 460 -17.87 -5.23 -19.18
N THR A 461 -17.58 -4.17 -18.43
CA THR A 461 -17.28 -4.26 -17.00
C THR A 461 -17.63 -2.97 -16.28
N SER A 462 -18.07 -3.11 -15.02
CA SER A 462 -18.24 -2.02 -14.07
C SER A 462 -17.07 -1.91 -13.07
N SER A 463 -16.12 -2.86 -13.10
CA SER A 463 -14.95 -2.87 -12.22
C SER A 463 -13.75 -2.24 -12.92
N GLN A 464 -13.30 -1.10 -12.40
CA GLN A 464 -12.11 -0.41 -12.88
C GLN A 464 -10.90 -0.90 -12.10
N ILE A 465 -9.81 -1.18 -12.80
CA ILE A 465 -8.60 -1.77 -12.20
C ILE A 465 -7.43 -0.80 -12.23
N GLY A 466 -6.52 -0.99 -11.28
CA GLY A 466 -5.29 -0.24 -11.10
C GLY A 466 -4.27 -1.13 -10.39
N PHE A 467 -3.05 -0.65 -10.28
CA PHE A 467 -2.00 -1.38 -9.57
C PHE A 467 -2.24 -1.37 -8.06
N SER A 468 -2.67 -0.24 -7.49
CA SER A 468 -2.97 -0.15 -6.06
C SER A 468 -4.22 -0.93 -5.69
N SER A 469 -4.40 -1.22 -4.40
CA SER A 469 -5.69 -1.68 -3.88
C SER A 469 -6.68 -0.51 -3.76
N VAL A 470 -7.95 -0.85 -3.48
CA VAL A 470 -9.01 0.10 -3.12
C VAL A 470 -8.50 1.06 -2.04
N PHE A 471 -8.68 2.36 -2.27
CA PHE A 471 -8.31 3.39 -1.33
C PHE A 471 -9.45 3.64 -0.34
N TRP A 472 -9.19 3.31 0.92
CA TRP A 472 -10.01 3.51 2.12
C TRP A 472 -11.37 2.81 2.12
N ASN A 473 -12.32 3.28 1.31
CA ASN A 473 -13.55 2.59 0.96
C ASN A 473 -14.19 3.23 -0.28
N THR A 474 -14.93 2.43 -1.06
CA THR A 474 -15.61 2.93 -2.27
C THR A 474 -16.90 3.69 -1.97
N ALA A 475 -17.56 3.43 -0.84
CA ALA A 475 -18.83 4.05 -0.49
C ALA A 475 -18.73 5.57 -0.26
N TRP A 476 -17.69 6.01 0.46
CA TRP A 476 -17.45 7.42 0.78
C TRP A 476 -16.69 8.15 -0.31
N THR A 477 -15.91 7.44 -1.11
CA THR A 477 -15.20 8.02 -2.26
C THR A 477 -16.06 8.11 -3.52
N ARG A 478 -17.37 7.82 -3.41
CA ARG A 478 -18.35 7.82 -4.52
C ARG A 478 -17.93 6.89 -5.67
N GLY A 479 -17.42 5.70 -5.33
CA GLY A 479 -16.97 4.70 -6.29
C GLY A 479 -15.65 5.05 -6.97
N GLN A 480 -14.71 5.65 -6.24
CA GLN A 480 -13.40 5.95 -6.80
C GLN A 480 -12.64 4.66 -7.17
N PRO A 481 -12.04 4.56 -8.36
CA PRO A 481 -11.20 3.43 -8.74
C PRO A 481 -9.80 3.48 -8.09
N PRO A 482 -9.07 2.36 -7.98
CA PRO A 482 -9.47 1.02 -8.45
C PRO A 482 -10.51 0.37 -7.55
N HIS A 483 -11.32 -0.52 -8.13
CA HIS A 483 -12.33 -1.34 -7.44
C HIS A 483 -11.81 -2.73 -7.06
N THR A 484 -10.49 -2.97 -7.25
CA THR A 484 -9.84 -4.26 -7.04
C THR A 484 -8.72 -4.15 -6.02
N LEU A 485 -8.32 -5.29 -5.46
CA LEU A 485 -7.33 -5.42 -4.39
C LEU A 485 -6.05 -6.11 -4.87
N GLY A 486 -5.74 -6.01 -6.16
CA GLY A 486 -4.66 -6.72 -6.83
C GLY A 486 -5.13 -7.95 -7.59
N ILE A 487 -4.20 -8.85 -7.90
CA ILE A 487 -4.47 -10.11 -8.59
C ILE A 487 -4.17 -11.32 -7.71
N LEU A 488 -4.83 -12.43 -8.01
CA LEU A 488 -4.48 -13.79 -7.63
C LEU A 488 -4.09 -14.57 -8.89
N CYS A 489 -2.98 -15.31 -8.84
CA CYS A 489 -2.66 -16.31 -9.84
C CYS A 489 -1.91 -17.50 -9.21
N ASN A 490 -1.79 -18.61 -9.94
CA ASN A 490 -0.96 -19.73 -9.52
C ASN A 490 0.37 -19.69 -10.27
N PRO A 491 1.50 -19.32 -9.63
CA PRO A 491 2.80 -19.22 -10.31
C PRO A 491 3.31 -20.57 -10.84
N ALA A 492 2.80 -21.70 -10.33
CA ALA A 492 3.14 -23.03 -10.84
C ALA A 492 2.37 -23.42 -12.11
N HIS A 493 1.37 -22.62 -12.55
CA HIS A 493 0.63 -22.90 -13.78
C HIS A 493 1.57 -22.77 -15.00
N PRO A 494 1.54 -23.70 -15.97
CA PRO A 494 2.48 -23.70 -17.10
C PRO A 494 2.49 -22.41 -17.95
N VAL A 495 1.41 -21.63 -17.94
CA VAL A 495 1.34 -20.32 -18.60
C VAL A 495 2.38 -19.31 -18.07
N PHE A 496 2.86 -19.49 -16.84
CA PHE A 496 3.85 -18.63 -16.19
C PHE A 496 5.26 -19.24 -16.18
N ALA A 497 5.49 -20.39 -16.83
CA ALA A 497 6.78 -21.09 -16.79
C ALA A 497 7.97 -20.23 -17.27
N ASP A 498 7.71 -19.31 -18.19
CA ASP A 498 8.69 -18.35 -18.72
C ASP A 498 8.41 -16.92 -18.26
N PHE A 499 7.61 -16.72 -17.19
CA PHE A 499 7.29 -15.40 -16.64
C PHE A 499 7.47 -15.36 -15.12
N PRO A 500 8.47 -14.63 -14.59
CA PRO A 500 8.75 -14.58 -13.16
C PRO A 500 7.59 -13.87 -12.42
N THR A 501 6.83 -14.64 -11.64
CA THR A 501 5.67 -14.15 -10.89
C THR A 501 5.48 -14.90 -9.59
N GLU A 502 4.68 -14.30 -8.73
CA GLU A 502 4.22 -14.85 -7.46
C GLU A 502 2.69 -14.96 -7.52
N TYR A 503 2.07 -15.46 -6.45
CA TYR A 503 0.62 -15.62 -6.39
C TYR A 503 -0.16 -14.30 -6.27
N HIS A 504 0.52 -13.15 -6.26
CA HIS A 504 -0.05 -11.83 -5.99
C HIS A 504 0.53 -10.74 -6.90
N SER A 505 -0.08 -9.55 -6.87
CA SER A 505 0.47 -8.36 -7.50
C SER A 505 1.83 -7.99 -6.89
N ASN A 506 2.84 -7.84 -7.75
CA ASN A 506 4.15 -7.26 -7.45
C ASN A 506 4.52 -6.31 -8.59
N TRP A 507 5.56 -5.49 -8.45
CA TRP A 507 5.78 -4.31 -9.30
C TRP A 507 5.72 -4.59 -10.80
N GLN A 508 6.25 -5.72 -11.29
CA GLN A 508 6.17 -6.10 -12.71
C GLN A 508 4.74 -6.11 -13.26
N TRP A 509 3.75 -6.48 -12.46
CA TRP A 509 2.36 -6.49 -12.88
C TRP A 509 1.81 -5.10 -13.25
N TRP A 510 2.46 -4.02 -12.82
CA TRP A 510 2.07 -2.65 -13.17
C TRP A 510 1.94 -2.47 -14.69
N GLU A 511 2.90 -2.96 -15.48
CA GLU A 511 2.91 -2.80 -16.94
C GLU A 511 1.79 -3.59 -17.65
N LEU A 512 1.32 -4.67 -17.03
CA LEU A 512 0.25 -5.54 -17.53
C LEU A 512 -1.14 -5.04 -17.11
N ILE A 513 -1.27 -4.52 -15.89
CA ILE A 513 -2.52 -4.01 -15.31
C ILE A 513 -2.83 -2.61 -15.86
N HIS A 514 -1.81 -1.79 -16.09
CA HIS A 514 -1.99 -0.42 -16.58
C HIS A 514 -2.65 -0.42 -17.96
N GLY A 515 -3.88 0.11 -18.03
CA GLY A 515 -4.70 0.15 -19.24
C GLY A 515 -5.47 -1.14 -19.54
N ALA A 516 -5.40 -2.17 -18.70
CA ALA A 516 -6.21 -3.37 -18.83
C ALA A 516 -7.65 -3.15 -18.33
N ALA A 517 -8.55 -4.09 -18.66
CA ALA A 517 -9.92 -4.08 -18.16
C ALA A 517 -10.29 -5.44 -17.56
N ALA A 518 -10.86 -5.44 -16.35
CA ALA A 518 -11.31 -6.68 -15.72
C ALA A 518 -12.54 -7.24 -16.45
N MET A 519 -12.41 -8.41 -17.06
CA MET A 519 -13.55 -9.13 -17.64
C MET A 519 -14.42 -9.66 -16.51
N GLN A 520 -15.67 -9.24 -16.47
CA GLN A 520 -16.65 -9.81 -15.53
C GLN A 520 -17.15 -11.15 -16.09
N ILE A 521 -16.96 -12.23 -15.34
CA ILE A 521 -17.18 -13.61 -15.80
C ILE A 521 -18.21 -14.38 -14.95
N ASP A 522 -19.08 -13.67 -14.23
CA ASP A 522 -20.10 -14.28 -13.36
C ASP A 522 -21.03 -15.24 -14.12
N HIS A 523 -21.30 -14.96 -15.39
CA HIS A 523 -22.12 -15.78 -16.30
C HIS A 523 -21.38 -16.97 -16.94
N LEU A 524 -20.06 -17.09 -16.74
CA LEU A 524 -19.29 -18.25 -17.18
C LEU A 524 -19.41 -19.41 -16.16
N PRO A 525 -19.15 -20.68 -16.56
CA PRO A 525 -19.25 -21.81 -15.64
C PRO A 525 -18.49 -21.56 -14.32
N PRO A 526 -19.10 -21.86 -13.15
CA PRO A 526 -18.46 -21.64 -11.84
C PRO A 526 -17.09 -22.31 -11.69
N ALA A 527 -16.90 -23.47 -12.32
CA ALA A 527 -15.64 -24.21 -12.31
C ALA A 527 -14.52 -23.53 -13.13
N LEU A 528 -14.83 -22.53 -13.96
CA LEU A 528 -13.82 -21.75 -14.69
C LEU A 528 -13.14 -20.79 -13.70
N ARG A 529 -11.89 -21.10 -13.35
CA ARG A 529 -11.01 -20.22 -12.59
C ARG A 529 -10.11 -19.43 -13.55
N PRO A 530 -10.01 -18.10 -13.42
CA PRO A 530 -9.07 -17.33 -14.21
C PRO A 530 -7.62 -17.73 -13.92
N LEU A 531 -6.74 -17.63 -14.92
CA LEU A 531 -5.31 -17.79 -14.74
C LEU A 531 -4.69 -16.55 -14.09
N VAL A 532 -5.24 -15.37 -14.39
CA VAL A 532 -4.94 -14.10 -13.72
C VAL A 532 -6.27 -13.48 -13.29
N GLN A 533 -6.54 -13.51 -11.99
CA GLN A 533 -7.82 -13.11 -11.40
C GLN A 533 -7.65 -11.81 -10.61
N PRO A 534 -8.18 -10.66 -11.08
CA PRO A 534 -8.36 -9.51 -10.21
C PRO A 534 -9.25 -9.87 -9.02
N ILE A 535 -8.84 -9.44 -7.84
CA ILE A 535 -9.63 -9.60 -6.61
C ILE A 535 -10.56 -8.39 -6.53
N ASP A 536 -11.85 -8.61 -6.73
CA ASP A 536 -12.84 -7.53 -6.66
C ASP A 536 -13.05 -7.03 -5.22
N THR A 537 -13.60 -5.83 -5.08
CA THR A 537 -14.04 -5.32 -3.79
C THR A 537 -15.05 -6.26 -3.12
N TRP A 538 -14.93 -6.42 -1.80
CA TRP A 538 -15.81 -7.29 -1.00
C TRP A 538 -17.27 -6.80 -0.94
N PHE A 539 -17.56 -5.57 -1.38
CA PHE A 539 -18.93 -5.07 -1.49
C PHE A 539 -19.73 -5.71 -2.63
N GLU A 540 -19.06 -6.22 -3.67
CA GLU A 540 -19.69 -6.84 -4.84
C GLU A 540 -19.22 -8.28 -5.07
N ALA A 541 -17.94 -8.57 -4.77
CA ALA A 541 -17.32 -9.88 -4.92
C ALA A 541 -17.51 -10.51 -6.31
N ARG A 542 -17.49 -9.70 -7.38
CA ARG A 542 -17.65 -10.15 -8.77
C ARG A 542 -16.53 -11.12 -9.13
N ARG A 543 -16.83 -12.14 -9.94
CA ARG A 543 -15.80 -12.98 -10.56
C ARG A 543 -15.16 -12.21 -11.72
N LEU A 544 -13.88 -11.85 -11.57
CA LEU A 544 -13.13 -11.07 -12.55
C LEU A 544 -11.99 -11.87 -13.17
N ALA A 545 -11.63 -11.57 -14.42
CA ALA A 545 -10.48 -12.17 -15.11
C ALA A 545 -9.70 -11.13 -15.94
N LEU A 546 -8.37 -11.28 -15.98
CA LEU A 546 -7.51 -10.65 -17.00
C LEU A 546 -6.99 -11.66 -18.01
N LEU A 547 -6.87 -12.92 -17.60
CA LEU A 547 -6.49 -14.04 -18.45
C LEU A 547 -7.27 -15.28 -18.00
N PHE A 548 -7.93 -15.97 -18.92
CA PHE A 548 -8.49 -17.29 -18.67
C PHE A 548 -8.45 -18.15 -19.93
N GLU A 549 -8.57 -19.45 -19.75
CA GLU A 549 -8.62 -20.43 -20.84
C GLU A 549 -9.92 -21.24 -20.81
N ALA A 550 -10.39 -21.64 -22.00
CA ALA A 550 -11.59 -22.44 -22.17
C ALA A 550 -11.57 -23.20 -23.50
N ARG A 551 -12.47 -24.17 -23.64
CA ARG A 551 -12.82 -24.79 -24.92
C ARG A 551 -14.05 -24.11 -25.50
N LEU A 552 -14.08 -23.97 -26.83
CA LEU A 552 -15.26 -23.53 -27.54
C LEU A 552 -15.38 -24.39 -28.80
N GLY A 553 -16.45 -25.19 -28.86
CA GLY A 553 -16.53 -26.29 -29.82
C GLY A 553 -15.39 -27.30 -29.62
N SER A 554 -14.69 -27.63 -30.72
CA SER A 554 -13.49 -28.47 -30.70
C SER A 554 -12.18 -27.68 -30.51
N GLY A 555 -12.22 -26.35 -30.58
CA GLY A 555 -11.06 -25.47 -30.45
C GLY A 555 -10.69 -25.14 -29.00
N ARG A 556 -9.49 -24.58 -28.82
CA ARG A 556 -8.96 -24.13 -27.52
C ARG A 556 -8.71 -22.62 -27.55
N LEU A 557 -9.25 -21.92 -26.56
CA LEU A 557 -9.27 -20.47 -26.50
C LEU A 557 -8.55 -19.99 -25.24
N MET A 558 -7.68 -18.99 -25.41
CA MET A 558 -7.16 -18.14 -24.36
C MET A 558 -7.74 -16.75 -24.56
N VAL A 559 -8.34 -16.16 -23.54
CA VAL A 559 -8.90 -14.79 -23.59
C VAL A 559 -8.11 -13.90 -22.66
N CYS A 560 -7.64 -12.76 -23.18
CA CYS A 560 -6.84 -11.80 -22.45
C CYS A 560 -7.37 -10.39 -22.67
N SER A 561 -7.45 -9.60 -21.60
CA SER A 561 -7.83 -8.18 -21.63
C SER A 561 -6.70 -7.24 -21.20
N MET A 562 -5.48 -7.75 -21.10
CA MET A 562 -4.26 -6.96 -20.97
C MET A 562 -3.74 -6.58 -22.37
N ASP A 563 -3.19 -5.39 -22.52
CA ASP A 563 -2.54 -5.01 -23.77
C ASP A 563 -1.19 -5.71 -23.91
N LEU A 564 -1.16 -6.76 -24.74
CA LEU A 564 0.01 -7.57 -25.04
C LEU A 564 0.66 -7.27 -26.40
N ARG A 565 0.32 -6.15 -27.07
CA ARG A 565 0.79 -5.88 -28.45
C ARG A 565 1.54 -4.57 -28.60
N THR A 566 1.21 -3.56 -27.82
CA THR A 566 1.76 -2.22 -28.01
C THR A 566 3.18 -2.11 -27.45
N ASN A 567 4.09 -1.51 -28.21
CA ASN A 567 5.45 -1.11 -27.78
C ASN A 567 6.31 -2.22 -27.14
N LEU A 568 6.27 -3.44 -27.66
CA LEU A 568 7.00 -4.60 -27.12
C LEU A 568 8.53 -4.45 -27.06
N ASN A 569 9.10 -3.49 -27.78
CA ASN A 569 10.54 -3.18 -27.69
C ASN A 569 10.90 -2.51 -26.36
N GLU A 570 9.97 -1.75 -25.78
CA GLU A 570 10.15 -0.96 -24.55
C GLU A 570 9.47 -1.61 -23.34
N ARG A 571 8.33 -2.27 -23.56
CA ARG A 571 7.52 -2.96 -22.54
C ARG A 571 8.04 -4.37 -22.29
N LEU A 572 9.08 -4.45 -21.45
CA LEU A 572 9.86 -5.67 -21.20
C LEU A 572 9.02 -6.76 -20.53
N VAL A 573 8.18 -6.38 -19.55
CA VAL A 573 7.34 -7.32 -18.81
C VAL A 573 6.29 -7.93 -19.74
N VAL A 574 5.63 -7.08 -20.53
CA VAL A 574 4.58 -7.49 -21.46
C VAL A 574 5.15 -8.39 -22.55
N ARG A 575 6.33 -8.07 -23.09
CA ARG A 575 7.02 -8.92 -24.06
C ARG A 575 7.30 -10.31 -23.48
N GLN A 576 7.82 -10.38 -22.24
CA GLN A 576 8.09 -11.66 -21.59
C GLN A 576 6.80 -12.44 -21.30
N PHE A 577 5.75 -11.76 -20.86
CA PHE A 577 4.48 -12.40 -20.57
C PHE A 577 3.82 -12.97 -21.83
N LEU A 578 3.80 -12.21 -22.93
CA LEU A 578 3.31 -12.68 -24.24
C LEU A 578 4.09 -13.92 -24.69
N TYR A 579 5.43 -13.91 -24.56
CA TYR A 579 6.25 -15.06 -24.89
C TYR A 579 5.84 -16.31 -24.09
N SER A 580 5.65 -16.18 -22.78
CA SER A 580 5.22 -17.29 -21.90
C SER A 580 3.83 -17.82 -22.29
N VAL A 581 2.87 -16.93 -22.55
CA VAL A 581 1.52 -17.29 -23.01
C VAL A 581 1.57 -18.06 -24.34
N LEU A 582 2.29 -17.55 -25.34
CA LEU A 582 2.37 -18.19 -26.66
C LEU A 582 3.09 -19.54 -26.59
N ARG A 583 4.14 -19.69 -25.77
CA ARG A 583 4.81 -20.98 -25.56
C ARG A 583 3.90 -22.01 -24.95
N TYR A 584 3.18 -21.63 -23.91
CA TYR A 584 2.19 -22.49 -23.28
C TYR A 584 1.13 -22.92 -24.29
N MET A 585 0.59 -21.97 -25.06
CA MET A 585 -0.44 -22.23 -26.06
C MET A 585 0.02 -23.06 -27.24
N GLU A 586 1.30 -23.04 -27.64
CA GLU A 586 1.83 -23.97 -28.65
C GLU A 586 2.20 -25.34 -28.06
N GLY A 587 2.37 -25.43 -26.74
CA GLY A 587 2.67 -26.67 -26.04
C GLY A 587 1.50 -27.66 -25.94
N GLY A 588 1.81 -28.90 -25.53
CA GLY A 588 0.79 -29.92 -25.26
C GLY A 588 0.02 -29.69 -23.94
N ALA A 589 0.59 -28.89 -23.02
CA ALA A 589 0.01 -28.58 -21.73
C ALA A 589 -1.23 -27.67 -21.83
N PHE A 590 -1.39 -26.91 -22.92
CA PHE A 590 -2.58 -26.08 -23.14
C PHE A 590 -3.78 -26.96 -23.50
N ALA A 591 -4.48 -27.43 -22.47
CA ALA A 591 -5.60 -28.34 -22.56
C ALA A 591 -6.74 -27.86 -21.63
N PRO A 592 -7.38 -26.72 -21.93
CA PRO A 592 -8.39 -26.14 -21.05
C PRO A 592 -9.53 -27.14 -20.81
N PRO A 593 -9.90 -27.41 -19.55
CA PRO A 593 -10.88 -28.45 -19.24
C PRO A 593 -12.33 -27.95 -19.38
N ILE A 594 -12.55 -26.65 -19.19
CA ILE A 594 -13.89 -26.07 -19.14
C ILE A 594 -14.33 -25.61 -20.53
N ALA A 595 -15.57 -25.94 -20.93
CA ALA A 595 -16.17 -25.44 -22.16
C ALA A 595 -17.03 -24.20 -21.89
N ILE A 596 -17.05 -23.27 -22.84
CA ILE A 596 -17.95 -22.11 -22.87
C ILE A 596 -18.68 -22.03 -24.20
N GLU A 597 -19.79 -21.29 -24.22
CA GLU A 597 -20.58 -21.02 -25.41
C GLU A 597 -20.18 -19.71 -26.09
N GLU A 598 -20.45 -19.58 -27.40
CA GLU A 598 -20.19 -18.35 -28.14
C GLU A 598 -20.92 -17.14 -27.54
N ALA A 599 -22.17 -17.32 -27.11
CA ALA A 599 -22.95 -16.26 -26.47
C ALA A 599 -22.28 -15.74 -25.19
N GLN A 600 -21.70 -16.64 -24.39
CA GLN A 600 -20.95 -16.30 -23.17
C GLN A 600 -19.64 -15.56 -23.47
N LEU A 601 -18.99 -15.88 -24.59
CA LEU A 601 -17.80 -15.15 -25.05
C LEU A 601 -18.17 -13.74 -25.53
N ARG A 602 -19.27 -13.61 -26.28
CA ARG A 602 -19.75 -12.32 -26.81
C ARG A 602 -20.21 -11.36 -25.72
N SER A 603 -20.74 -11.86 -24.59
CA SER A 603 -21.15 -10.98 -23.49
C SER A 603 -20.00 -10.31 -22.74
N LEU A 604 -18.74 -10.72 -22.98
CA LEU A 604 -17.55 -10.07 -22.41
C LEU A 604 -17.26 -8.69 -23.00
N VAL A 605 -17.84 -8.36 -24.16
CA VAL A 605 -17.66 -7.07 -24.83
C VAL A 605 -18.98 -6.30 -24.88
N LYS A 606 -18.88 -4.97 -24.91
CA LYS A 606 -20.02 -4.07 -25.12
C LYS A 606 -20.60 -4.34 -26.52
N MET A 607 -21.93 -4.39 -26.61
CA MET A 607 -22.65 -4.53 -27.89
C MET A 607 -22.41 -3.35 -28.81
#